data_AF-A0A233SM76-F1
#
_entry.id   AF-A0A233SM76-F1
#
_cell.length_a   1.000
_cell.length_b   1.000
_cell.length_c   1.000
_cell.angle_alpha   90.00
_cell.angle_beta   90.00
_cell.angle_gamma   90.00
#
_symmetry.space_group_name_H-M   'P 1'
#
loop_
_entity.id
_entity.type
_entity.pdbx_description
1 polymer ?
#
loop_
_entity_poly.entity_id
_entity_poly.type
_entity_poly.pdbx_seq_one_letter_code
_entity_poly.pdbx_strand_id
1 'polypeptide(L)'
;MDDREPDLEVERLLHADLGVLLGGEDLSVRPSAVLDVWRIPDDAKEALSVYGLPAVPADDSFVRVGASFQPGKEPAYAGHGTEGYVIGSCGDVSIVADVSVGSVYAVPEVREMVPALSHLHPDGVPDALINSRVVDLVDFSWRWYWLAPLLVEQRDLADQAEMDAWRSGGPDVDFHAPYRRLCSKVRDSFRAKDRAATSTDDSMWSVMIDGFE
;
A
#
# COMPACT_ATOMS: atom_id res chain seq x y z
N MET A 1 -18.65 -9.89 21.10
CA MET A 1 -18.39 -9.54 19.70
C MET A 1 -18.57 -10.80 18.89
N ASP A 2 -19.29 -10.73 17.78
CA ASP A 2 -19.44 -11.86 16.87
C ASP A 2 -18.18 -11.87 15.99
N ASP A 3 -17.32 -12.90 16.11
CA ASP A 3 -16.06 -13.04 15.36
C ASP A 3 -16.22 -12.99 13.83
N ARG A 4 -17.47 -12.92 13.34
CA ARG A 4 -17.85 -12.84 11.93
C ARG A 4 -17.89 -11.41 11.38
N GLU A 5 -18.00 -10.39 12.22
CA GLU A 5 -18.17 -9.01 11.78
C GLU A 5 -16.94 -8.44 11.04
N PRO A 6 -15.69 -8.63 11.53
CA PRO A 6 -14.49 -8.18 10.83
C PRO A 6 -14.26 -8.95 9.52
N ASP A 7 -14.59 -10.25 9.50
CA ASP A 7 -14.40 -11.12 8.34
C ASP A 7 -15.31 -10.72 7.17
N LEU A 8 -16.58 -10.43 7.47
CA LEU A 8 -17.55 -9.96 6.47
C LEU A 8 -17.19 -8.59 5.91
N GLU A 9 -16.68 -7.69 6.75
CA GLU A 9 -16.27 -6.36 6.31
C GLU A 9 -15.01 -6.42 5.46
N VAL A 10 -14.01 -7.23 5.84
CA VAL A 10 -12.83 -7.49 5.00
C VAL A 10 -13.23 -8.09 3.66
N GLU A 11 -14.15 -9.06 3.62
CA GLU A 11 -14.64 -9.63 2.36
C GLU A 11 -15.36 -8.59 1.49
N ARG A 12 -16.21 -7.74 2.10
CA ARG A 12 -16.85 -6.63 1.40
C ARG A 12 -15.81 -5.70 0.80
N LEU A 13 -14.80 -5.29 1.57
CA LEU A 13 -13.74 -4.39 1.14
C LEU A 13 -12.81 -5.00 0.10
N LEU A 14 -12.66 -6.33 0.03
CA LEU A 14 -11.83 -7.01 -0.98
C LEU A 14 -12.54 -7.23 -2.32
N HIS A 15 -13.87 -7.34 -2.30
CA HIS A 15 -14.67 -7.72 -3.48
C HIS A 15 -15.59 -6.63 -4.03
N ALA A 16 -15.89 -5.58 -3.26
CA ALA A 16 -16.71 -4.48 -3.75
C ALA A 16 -16.02 -3.74 -4.90
N ASP A 17 -16.85 -3.20 -5.80
CA ASP A 17 -16.43 -2.28 -6.84
C ASP A 17 -15.89 -0.99 -6.20
N LEU A 18 -14.75 -0.50 -6.71
CA LEU A 18 -14.08 0.65 -6.12
C LEU A 18 -14.93 1.92 -6.21
N GLY A 19 -15.68 2.09 -7.30
CA GLY A 19 -16.59 3.23 -7.45
C GLY A 19 -17.74 3.23 -6.44
N VAL A 20 -18.19 2.04 -6.02
CA VAL A 20 -19.20 1.90 -4.95
C VAL A 20 -18.60 2.25 -3.58
N LEU A 21 -17.36 1.84 -3.32
CA LEU A 21 -16.67 2.14 -2.06
C LEU A 21 -16.40 3.65 -1.89
N LEU A 22 -16.06 4.34 -2.98
CA LEU A 22 -15.67 5.76 -2.97
C LEU A 22 -16.84 6.75 -2.98
N GLY A 23 -18.09 6.30 -3.00
CA GLY A 23 -19.31 7.07 -3.31
C GLY A 23 -19.68 8.23 -2.34
N GLY A 24 -18.76 9.14 -2.03
CA GLY A 24 -18.98 10.36 -1.25
C GLY A 24 -17.81 10.84 -0.39
N GLU A 25 -16.61 10.24 -0.47
CA GLU A 25 -15.49 10.63 0.40
C GLU A 25 -14.66 11.78 -0.18
N ASP A 26 -14.56 12.90 0.57
CA ASP A 26 -13.65 14.05 0.30
C ASP A 26 -12.16 13.72 0.54
N LEU A 27 -11.83 12.44 0.69
CA LEU A 27 -10.48 11.95 1.01
C LEU A 27 -9.67 11.60 -0.24
N SER A 28 -10.28 11.65 -1.44
CA SER A 28 -9.55 11.40 -2.69
C SER A 28 -8.81 12.66 -3.14
N VAL A 29 -7.49 12.53 -3.29
CA VAL A 29 -6.68 13.53 -3.98
C VAL A 29 -6.48 13.08 -5.42
N ARG A 30 -6.76 13.97 -6.36
CA ARG A 30 -6.59 13.74 -7.79
C ARG A 30 -5.38 14.50 -8.31
N PRO A 31 -4.65 13.95 -9.29
CA PRO A 31 -3.53 14.66 -9.90
C PRO A 31 -4.00 15.94 -10.58
N SER A 32 -3.07 16.88 -10.74
CA SER A 32 -3.36 18.14 -11.42
C SER A 32 -3.68 17.94 -12.92
N ALA A 33 -4.15 19.00 -13.58
CA ALA A 33 -4.49 18.98 -15.01
C ALA A 33 -3.32 18.60 -15.95
N VAL A 34 -2.10 18.42 -15.44
CA VAL A 34 -0.96 17.92 -16.22
C VAL A 34 -0.99 16.40 -16.44
N LEU A 35 -1.88 15.66 -15.79
CA LEU A 35 -2.01 14.20 -15.99
C LEU A 35 -2.19 13.82 -17.46
N ASP A 36 -2.97 14.61 -18.21
CA ASP A 36 -3.25 14.34 -19.63
C ASP A 36 -1.97 14.29 -20.49
N VAL A 37 -0.94 15.05 -20.09
CA VAL A 37 0.34 15.11 -20.82
C VAL A 37 1.37 14.09 -20.36
N TRP A 38 1.12 13.39 -19.24
CA TRP A 38 2.01 12.32 -18.81
C TRP A 38 1.99 11.17 -19.82
N ARG A 39 3.12 10.48 -19.96
CA ARG A 39 3.26 9.40 -20.96
C ARG A 39 2.81 8.02 -20.49
N ILE A 40 2.23 7.94 -19.29
CA ILE A 40 1.68 6.70 -18.73
C ILE A 40 0.48 6.18 -19.55
N PRO A 41 0.15 4.88 -19.46
CA PRO A 41 -1.01 4.28 -20.13
C PRO A 41 -2.35 5.00 -19.86
N ASP A 42 -3.29 4.96 -20.82
CA ASP A 42 -4.55 5.70 -20.73
C ASP A 42 -5.46 5.20 -19.60
N ASP A 43 -5.48 3.90 -19.33
CA ASP A 43 -6.19 3.30 -18.21
C ASP A 43 -5.63 3.75 -16.85
N ALA A 44 -4.31 3.97 -16.76
CA ALA A 44 -3.66 4.55 -15.60
C ALA A 44 -4.12 6.00 -15.38
N LYS A 45 -4.19 6.80 -16.45
CA LYS A 45 -4.72 8.17 -16.37
C LYS A 45 -6.18 8.17 -15.96
N GLU A 46 -7.00 7.30 -16.57
CA GLU A 46 -8.41 7.17 -16.24
C GLU A 46 -8.59 6.83 -14.76
N ALA A 47 -7.92 5.78 -14.26
CA ALA A 47 -8.00 5.38 -12.86
C ALA A 47 -7.58 6.51 -11.89
N LEU A 48 -6.46 7.19 -12.16
CA LEU A 48 -6.00 8.31 -11.34
C LEU A 48 -6.95 9.52 -11.40
N SER A 49 -7.55 9.79 -12.56
CA SER A 49 -8.48 10.92 -12.73
C SER A 49 -9.83 10.68 -12.04
N VAL A 50 -10.32 9.43 -12.07
CA VAL A 50 -11.62 9.05 -11.51
C VAL A 50 -11.50 8.83 -10.01
N TYR A 51 -10.53 8.05 -9.57
CA TYR A 51 -10.42 7.56 -8.20
C TYR A 51 -9.35 8.28 -7.38
N GLY A 52 -8.32 8.84 -8.01
CA GLY A 52 -7.19 9.45 -7.31
C GLY A 52 -6.47 8.47 -6.39
N LEU A 53 -5.76 9.02 -5.40
CA LEU A 53 -5.19 8.26 -4.28
C LEU A 53 -5.68 8.83 -2.94
N PRO A 54 -5.63 8.07 -1.85
CA PRO A 54 -6.06 8.53 -0.54
C PRO A 54 -5.26 9.75 -0.04
N ALA A 55 -5.95 10.70 0.59
CA ALA A 55 -5.36 11.73 1.43
C ALA A 55 -4.99 11.09 2.77
N VAL A 56 -3.70 10.77 2.95
CA VAL A 56 -3.21 10.13 4.17
C VAL A 56 -2.63 11.20 5.11
N PRO A 57 -3.08 11.27 6.38
CA PRO A 57 -2.45 12.13 7.39
C PRO A 57 -0.97 11.79 7.57
N ALA A 58 -0.13 12.77 7.89
CA ALA A 58 1.31 12.56 8.07
C ALA A 58 1.64 11.44 9.06
N ASP A 59 0.87 11.33 10.15
CA ASP A 59 1.07 10.33 11.20
C ASP A 59 0.79 8.88 10.73
N ASP A 60 -0.05 8.70 9.70
CA ASP A 60 -0.38 7.40 9.10
C ASP A 60 0.47 7.06 7.87
N SER A 61 1.35 7.98 7.45
CA SER A 61 2.07 7.87 6.17
C SER A 61 2.99 6.66 6.08
N PHE A 62 3.55 6.18 7.20
CA PHE A 62 4.43 5.01 7.23
C PHE A 62 3.72 3.68 6.96
N VAL A 63 2.40 3.64 7.12
CA VAL A 63 1.61 2.41 7.03
C VAL A 63 0.56 2.46 5.94
N ARG A 64 0.50 3.55 5.15
CA ARG A 64 -0.47 3.70 4.05
C ARG A 64 0.12 4.46 2.88
N VAL A 65 -0.26 4.04 1.67
CA VAL A 65 0.03 4.79 0.44
C VAL A 65 -0.89 5.99 0.35
N GLY A 66 -0.29 7.18 0.33
CA GLY A 66 -0.97 8.46 0.17
C GLY A 66 -0.66 9.15 -1.15
N ALA A 67 -1.53 10.07 -1.54
CA ALA A 67 -1.34 10.91 -2.73
C ALA A 67 -0.19 11.90 -2.55
N SER A 68 0.74 11.92 -3.52
CA SER A 68 1.86 12.86 -3.60
C SER A 68 2.20 13.08 -5.07
N PHE A 69 1.25 13.67 -5.81
CA PHE A 69 1.41 13.87 -7.25
C PHE A 69 2.41 14.99 -7.55
N GLN A 70 3.41 14.69 -8.38
CA GLN A 70 4.30 15.74 -8.87
C GLN A 70 3.51 16.80 -9.68
N PRO A 71 3.90 18.08 -9.61
CA PRO A 71 3.24 19.15 -10.35
C PRO A 71 3.72 19.27 -11.81
N GLY A 72 4.86 18.64 -12.13
CA GLY A 72 5.56 18.79 -13.41
C GLY A 72 4.98 17.91 -14.54
N LYS A 73 5.16 18.38 -15.78
CA LYS A 73 4.83 17.64 -17.01
C LYS A 73 5.89 16.61 -17.39
N GLU A 74 7.14 16.91 -17.05
CA GLU A 74 8.29 16.02 -17.28
C GLU A 74 8.45 15.07 -16.09
N PRO A 75 8.93 13.84 -16.30
CA PRO A 75 9.20 12.88 -15.22
C PRO A 75 10.15 13.47 -14.17
N ALA A 76 9.75 13.41 -12.89
CA ALA A 76 10.63 13.88 -11.79
C ALA A 76 11.63 12.81 -11.36
N TYR A 77 11.38 11.54 -11.71
CA TYR A 77 12.24 10.42 -11.37
C TYR A 77 13.00 9.91 -12.61
N ALA A 78 14.32 9.78 -12.48
CA ALA A 78 15.18 9.13 -13.46
C ALA A 78 16.28 8.34 -12.73
N GLY A 79 16.14 7.02 -12.64
CA GLY A 79 17.10 6.15 -11.94
C GLY A 79 16.97 4.68 -12.34
N HIS A 80 18.09 3.95 -12.26
CA HIS A 80 18.20 2.50 -12.57
C HIS A 80 17.55 2.09 -13.91
N GLY A 81 17.63 2.95 -14.92
CA GLY A 81 17.06 2.69 -16.26
C GLY A 81 15.55 2.93 -16.36
N THR A 82 14.93 3.45 -15.31
CA THR A 82 13.50 3.80 -15.25
C THR A 82 13.36 5.32 -15.18
N GLU A 83 12.45 5.86 -15.98
CA GLU A 83 12.02 7.25 -15.90
C GLU A 83 10.54 7.24 -15.50
N GLY A 84 10.12 8.11 -14.58
CA GLY A 84 8.76 8.03 -14.06
C GLY A 84 8.23 9.27 -13.36
N TYR A 85 6.92 9.24 -13.15
CA TYR A 85 6.16 10.28 -12.50
C TYR A 85 5.91 9.92 -11.04
N VAL A 86 6.20 10.82 -10.10
CA VAL A 86 5.84 10.62 -8.69
C VAL A 86 4.34 10.79 -8.54
N ILE A 87 3.67 9.76 -8.04
CA ILE A 87 2.21 9.73 -7.89
C ILE A 87 1.77 9.62 -6.42
N GLY A 88 2.62 9.07 -5.56
CA GLY A 88 2.29 8.83 -4.17
C GLY A 88 3.51 8.76 -3.27
N SER A 89 3.27 8.54 -1.99
CA SER A 89 4.29 8.24 -0.99
C SER A 89 3.78 7.25 0.05
N CYS A 90 4.71 6.58 0.73
CA CYS A 90 4.46 5.77 1.92
C CYS A 90 5.69 5.92 2.84
N GLY A 91 5.54 6.69 3.91
CA GLY A 91 6.65 7.13 4.77
C GLY A 91 7.69 7.88 3.94
N ASP A 92 8.96 7.48 4.08
CA ASP A 92 10.11 8.04 3.35
C ASP A 92 10.33 7.41 1.96
N VAL A 93 9.30 6.76 1.41
CA VAL A 93 9.34 6.12 0.10
C VAL A 93 8.44 6.87 -0.87
N SER A 94 9.02 7.31 -1.98
CA SER A 94 8.29 7.84 -3.13
C SER A 94 7.72 6.71 -3.97
N ILE A 95 6.48 6.87 -4.44
CA ILE A 95 5.81 5.92 -5.33
C ILE A 95 5.80 6.48 -6.75
N VAL A 96 6.46 5.78 -7.65
CA VAL A 96 6.73 6.24 -9.02
C VAL A 96 6.05 5.35 -10.05
N ALA A 97 5.34 5.97 -10.99
CA ALA A 97 4.81 5.30 -12.18
C ALA A 97 5.76 5.45 -13.37
N ASP A 98 6.20 4.33 -13.96
CA ASP A 98 7.03 4.31 -15.16
C ASP A 98 6.33 4.95 -16.37
N VAL A 99 7.07 5.75 -17.13
CA VAL A 99 6.56 6.54 -18.27
C VAL A 99 6.02 5.73 -19.45
N SER A 100 6.29 4.43 -19.53
CA SER A 100 6.03 3.64 -20.74
C SER A 100 5.08 2.47 -20.52
N VAL A 101 5.26 1.74 -19.41
CA VAL A 101 4.49 0.54 -19.12
C VAL A 101 3.52 0.73 -17.95
N GLY A 102 3.65 1.83 -17.20
CA GLY A 102 2.80 2.11 -16.05
C GLY A 102 3.04 1.17 -14.87
N SER A 103 4.15 0.43 -14.85
CA SER A 103 4.64 -0.27 -13.66
C SER A 103 4.93 0.73 -12.55
N VAL A 104 4.72 0.29 -11.31
CA VAL A 104 4.84 1.14 -10.14
C VAL A 104 5.98 0.66 -9.26
N TYR A 105 6.84 1.59 -8.88
CA TYR A 105 8.02 1.34 -8.07
C TYR A 105 7.97 2.13 -6.76
N ALA A 106 8.40 1.47 -5.68
CA ALA A 106 8.78 2.09 -4.43
C ALA A 106 10.24 2.53 -4.54
N VAL A 107 10.46 3.84 -4.42
CA VAL A 107 11.76 4.52 -4.54
C VAL A 107 12.09 5.15 -3.19
N PRO A 108 13.08 4.63 -2.44
CA PRO A 108 13.50 5.24 -1.17
C PRO A 108 14.04 6.65 -1.39
N GLU A 109 13.62 7.63 -0.59
CA GLU A 109 14.16 9.01 -0.66
C GLU A 109 15.63 9.08 -0.25
N VAL A 110 16.12 8.10 0.51
CA VAL A 110 17.49 8.00 1.06
C VAL A 110 18.55 7.59 0.02
N ARG A 111 18.27 7.76 -1.27
CA ARG A 111 19.23 7.48 -2.34
C ARG A 111 20.50 8.31 -2.22
N GLU A 112 20.40 9.50 -1.64
CA GLU A 112 21.56 10.20 -1.06
C GLU A 112 21.88 9.57 0.29
N MET A 113 22.50 8.39 0.24
CA MET A 113 22.78 7.58 1.42
C MET A 113 23.42 8.42 2.53
N VAL A 114 22.86 8.32 3.74
CA VAL A 114 23.61 8.69 4.95
C VAL A 114 24.94 7.94 4.89
N PRO A 115 26.11 8.60 5.10
CA PRO A 115 27.42 7.94 4.97
C PRO A 115 27.53 6.62 5.75
N ALA A 116 26.77 6.49 6.83
CA ALA A 116 26.66 5.28 7.65
C ALA A 116 26.12 4.05 6.91
N LEU A 117 25.26 4.21 5.90
CA LEU A 117 24.69 3.08 5.14
C LEU A 117 25.44 2.81 3.83
N SER A 118 26.29 3.74 3.38
CA SER A 118 27.01 3.68 2.10
C SER A 118 27.78 2.37 1.86
N HIS A 119 28.28 1.77 2.94
CA HIS A 119 29.03 0.51 2.90
C HIS A 119 28.14 -0.75 2.76
N LEU A 120 26.85 -0.67 3.12
CA LEU A 120 25.90 -1.78 3.01
C LEU A 120 25.26 -1.85 1.62
N HIS A 121 25.06 -0.69 0.98
CA HIS A 121 24.50 -0.59 -0.37
C HIS A 121 25.37 0.32 -1.25
N PRO A 122 26.58 -0.13 -1.64
CA PRO A 122 27.52 0.69 -2.40
C PRO A 122 26.98 1.17 -3.75
N ASP A 123 25.99 0.45 -4.31
CA ASP A 123 25.32 0.77 -5.57
C ASP A 123 23.97 1.49 -5.38
N GLY A 124 23.66 1.90 -4.13
CA GLY A 124 22.36 2.45 -3.73
C GLY A 124 21.33 1.37 -3.39
N VAL A 125 20.19 1.80 -2.83
CA VAL A 125 19.04 0.92 -2.57
C VAL A 125 18.25 0.75 -3.86
N PRO A 126 18.03 -0.47 -4.35
CA PRO A 126 17.33 -0.70 -5.61
C PRO A 126 15.85 -0.30 -5.51
N ASP A 127 15.27 0.08 -6.64
CA ASP A 127 13.82 0.24 -6.75
C ASP A 127 13.11 -1.10 -6.58
N ALA A 128 12.07 -1.10 -5.76
CA ALA A 128 11.21 -2.25 -5.60
C ALA A 128 9.97 -2.09 -6.48
N LEU A 129 9.72 -3.05 -7.39
CA LEU A 129 8.45 -3.13 -8.10
C LEU A 129 7.35 -3.48 -7.08
N ILE A 130 6.35 -2.61 -6.95
CA ILE A 130 5.23 -2.81 -6.00
C ILE A 130 3.92 -3.14 -6.68
N ASN A 131 3.72 -2.68 -7.92
CA ASN A 131 2.59 -3.09 -8.74
C ASN A 131 3.00 -3.13 -10.21
N SER A 132 2.45 -4.09 -10.96
CA SER A 132 2.64 -4.20 -12.39
C SER A 132 1.96 -3.06 -13.16
N ARG A 133 0.91 -2.45 -12.58
CA ARG A 133 0.13 -1.38 -13.20
C ARG A 133 -0.33 -0.35 -12.17
N VAL A 134 -0.42 0.91 -12.59
CA VAL A 134 -1.01 2.00 -11.78
C VAL A 134 -2.46 1.72 -11.38
N VAL A 135 -3.26 1.08 -12.25
CA VAL A 135 -4.66 0.75 -11.93
C VAL A 135 -4.75 -0.15 -10.69
N ASP A 136 -3.87 -1.15 -10.60
CA ASP A 136 -3.81 -2.07 -9.46
C ASP A 136 -3.31 -1.36 -8.20
N LEU A 137 -2.32 -0.46 -8.32
CA LEU A 137 -1.88 0.40 -7.22
C LEU A 137 -3.04 1.23 -6.65
N VAL A 138 -3.84 1.86 -7.52
CA VAL A 138 -4.97 2.71 -7.10
C VAL A 138 -5.99 1.87 -6.31
N ASP A 139 -6.36 0.70 -6.82
CA ASP A 139 -7.27 -0.22 -6.12
C ASP A 139 -6.69 -0.68 -4.78
N PHE A 140 -5.41 -1.06 -4.76
CA PHE A 140 -4.77 -1.57 -3.54
C PHE A 140 -4.63 -0.48 -2.48
N SER A 141 -4.25 0.74 -2.87
CA SER A 141 -4.09 1.88 -1.96
C SER A 141 -5.41 2.20 -1.25
N TRP A 142 -6.52 2.22 -1.99
CA TRP A 142 -7.83 2.44 -1.41
C TRP A 142 -8.29 1.30 -0.51
N ARG A 143 -8.16 0.04 -0.97
CA ARG A 143 -8.51 -1.10 -0.12
C ARG A 143 -7.69 -1.13 1.15
N TRP A 144 -6.39 -0.89 1.04
CA TRP A 144 -5.49 -0.85 2.19
C TRP A 144 -5.82 0.29 3.14
N TYR A 145 -6.22 1.47 2.64
CA TYR A 145 -6.68 2.58 3.46
C TYR A 145 -7.81 2.18 4.42
N TRP A 146 -8.76 1.36 3.97
CA TRP A 146 -9.86 0.87 4.81
C TRP A 146 -9.53 -0.43 5.57
N LEU A 147 -8.70 -1.30 5.01
CA LEU A 147 -8.34 -2.59 5.64
C LEU A 147 -7.36 -2.42 6.79
N ALA A 148 -6.39 -1.51 6.68
CA ALA A 148 -5.33 -1.37 7.68
C ALA A 148 -5.87 -1.11 9.10
N PRO A 149 -6.83 -0.18 9.33
CA PRO A 149 -7.44 0.00 10.65
C PRO A 149 -8.10 -1.27 11.21
N LEU A 150 -8.80 -2.03 10.36
CA LEU A 150 -9.49 -3.26 10.77
C LEU A 150 -8.48 -4.34 11.20
N LEU A 151 -7.38 -4.48 10.45
CA LEU A 151 -6.33 -5.43 10.77
C LEU A 151 -5.59 -5.05 12.07
N VAL A 152 -5.34 -3.76 12.29
CA VAL A 152 -4.77 -3.25 13.55
C VAL A 152 -5.70 -3.54 14.73
N GLU A 153 -7.00 -3.29 14.61
CA GLU A 153 -7.96 -3.59 15.68
C GLU A 153 -7.99 -5.09 16.01
N GLN A 154 -7.95 -5.97 15.00
CA GLN A 154 -7.92 -7.42 15.23
C GLN A 154 -6.65 -7.89 15.91
N ARG A 155 -5.51 -7.27 15.60
CA ARG A 155 -4.26 -7.51 16.32
C ARG A 155 -4.37 -7.04 17.77
N ASP A 156 -4.83 -5.81 18.01
CA ASP A 156 -4.92 -5.25 19.37
C ASP A 156 -5.83 -6.11 20.26
N LEU A 157 -6.90 -6.66 19.70
CA LEU A 157 -7.78 -7.62 20.39
C LEU A 157 -7.06 -8.94 20.72
N ALA A 158 -6.25 -9.46 19.79
CA ALA A 158 -5.44 -10.66 20.01
C ALA A 158 -4.37 -10.42 21.10
N ASP A 159 -3.66 -9.29 21.04
CA ASP A 159 -2.66 -8.88 22.04
C ASP A 159 -3.29 -8.73 23.43
N GLN A 160 -4.48 -8.10 23.51
CA GLN A 160 -5.21 -7.95 24.77
C GLN A 160 -5.69 -9.30 25.33
N ALA A 161 -6.21 -10.18 24.48
CA ALA A 161 -6.65 -11.51 24.88
C ALA A 161 -5.48 -12.37 25.38
N GLU A 162 -4.33 -12.28 24.71
CA GLU A 162 -3.10 -12.93 25.16
C GLU A 162 -2.68 -12.40 26.53
N MET A 163 -2.58 -11.09 26.71
CA MET A 163 -2.20 -10.48 27.98
C MET A 163 -3.13 -10.89 29.14
N ASP A 164 -4.43 -11.01 28.89
CA ASP A 164 -5.40 -11.42 29.91
C ASP A 164 -5.32 -12.92 30.22
N ALA A 165 -5.04 -13.77 29.23
CA ALA A 165 -4.77 -15.19 29.44
C ALA A 165 -3.51 -15.40 30.28
N TRP A 166 -2.42 -14.68 29.97
CA TRP A 166 -1.18 -14.73 30.75
C TRP A 166 -1.40 -14.29 32.21
N ARG A 167 -2.16 -13.22 32.44
CA ARG A 167 -2.48 -12.73 33.80
C ARG A 167 -3.35 -13.70 34.61
N SER A 168 -4.24 -14.44 33.95
CA SER A 168 -5.17 -15.36 34.60
C SER A 168 -4.63 -16.79 34.73
N GLY A 169 -3.42 -17.08 34.25
CA GLY A 169 -2.88 -18.45 34.18
C GLY A 169 -3.66 -19.33 33.22
N GLY A 170 -4.21 -18.72 32.16
CA GLY A 170 -5.02 -19.36 31.15
C GLY A 170 -4.22 -20.30 30.24
N PRO A 171 -4.92 -21.01 29.33
CA PRO A 171 -4.29 -21.93 28.40
C PRO A 171 -3.40 -21.21 27.39
N ASP A 172 -2.34 -21.90 26.96
CA ASP A 172 -1.49 -21.50 25.84
C ASP A 172 -2.26 -21.76 24.53
N VAL A 173 -2.79 -20.69 23.94
CA VAL A 173 -3.60 -20.71 22.72
C VAL A 173 -3.04 -19.67 21.77
N ASP A 174 -3.12 -19.95 20.48
CA ASP A 174 -2.73 -19.02 19.43
C ASP A 174 -3.79 -17.93 19.22
N PHE A 175 -3.71 -16.85 20.02
CA PHE A 175 -4.63 -15.71 19.97
C PHE A 175 -4.60 -14.95 18.64
N HIS A 176 -3.48 -15.04 17.92
CA HIS A 176 -3.22 -14.33 16.67
C HIS A 176 -3.67 -15.09 15.41
N ALA A 177 -4.15 -16.34 15.55
CA ALA A 177 -4.65 -17.12 14.42
C ALA A 177 -5.76 -16.42 13.60
N PRO A 178 -6.75 -15.72 14.19
CA PRO A 178 -7.75 -14.97 13.43
C PRO A 178 -7.13 -13.84 12.59
N TYR A 179 -6.24 -13.04 13.20
CA TYR A 179 -5.54 -11.95 12.53
C TYR A 179 -4.72 -12.46 11.33
N ARG A 180 -3.91 -13.51 11.51
CA ARG A 180 -3.12 -14.10 10.41
C ARG A 180 -3.96 -14.65 9.27
N ARG A 181 -5.16 -15.16 9.56
CA ARG A 181 -6.11 -15.59 8.51
C ARG A 181 -6.60 -14.40 7.68
N LEU A 182 -6.89 -13.26 8.31
CA LEU A 182 -7.28 -12.05 7.60
C LEU A 182 -6.14 -11.50 6.74
N CYS A 183 -4.92 -11.42 7.28
CA CYS A 183 -3.73 -11.03 6.50
C CYS A 183 -3.52 -11.94 5.28
N SER A 184 -3.70 -13.25 5.47
CA SER A 184 -3.63 -14.22 4.37
C SER A 184 -4.69 -13.98 3.30
N LYS A 185 -5.95 -13.72 3.69
CA LYS A 185 -7.04 -13.37 2.75
C LYS A 185 -6.71 -12.12 1.94
N VAL A 186 -6.21 -11.06 2.58
CA VAL A 186 -5.82 -9.81 1.90
C VAL A 186 -4.69 -10.07 0.92
N ARG A 187 -3.64 -10.79 1.35
CA ARG A 187 -2.50 -11.14 0.50
C ARG A 187 -2.93 -11.95 -0.73
N ASP A 188 -3.77 -12.96 -0.54
CA ASP A 188 -4.25 -13.80 -1.64
C ASP A 188 -5.10 -13.01 -2.63
N SER A 189 -5.95 -12.09 -2.14
CA SER A 189 -6.73 -11.20 -2.99
C SER A 189 -5.84 -10.24 -3.78
N PHE A 190 -4.81 -9.67 -3.15
CA PHE A 190 -3.86 -8.78 -3.82
C PHE A 190 -3.04 -9.57 -4.85
N ARG A 191 -2.52 -10.75 -4.49
CA ARG A 191 -1.80 -11.65 -5.39
C ARG A 191 -2.61 -12.05 -6.63
N ALA A 192 -3.92 -12.29 -6.45
CA ALA A 192 -4.80 -12.69 -7.53
C ALA A 192 -5.01 -11.56 -8.57
N LYS A 193 -4.95 -10.30 -8.14
CA LYS A 193 -5.04 -9.12 -9.02
C LYS A 193 -3.69 -8.80 -9.65
N ASP A 194 -2.64 -8.78 -8.84
CA ASP A 194 -1.29 -8.44 -9.27
C ASP A 194 -0.27 -9.33 -8.56
N ARG A 195 0.29 -10.27 -9.31
CA ARG A 195 1.26 -11.22 -8.77
C ARG A 195 2.55 -10.54 -8.31
N ALA A 196 2.95 -9.44 -8.95
CA ALA A 196 4.18 -8.73 -8.59
C ALA A 196 4.09 -8.15 -7.18
N ALA A 197 2.91 -7.65 -6.81
CA ALA A 197 2.66 -6.93 -5.56
C ALA A 197 2.91 -7.75 -4.28
N THR A 198 2.76 -9.08 -4.35
CA THR A 198 3.00 -10.01 -3.23
C THR A 198 3.91 -11.16 -3.64
N SER A 199 4.80 -10.91 -4.60
CA SER A 199 5.66 -11.92 -5.22
C SER A 199 6.72 -12.49 -4.26
N THR A 200 7.13 -11.69 -3.28
CA THR A 200 8.04 -12.04 -2.19
C THR A 200 7.45 -11.60 -0.86
N ASP A 201 7.83 -12.27 0.22
CA ASP A 201 7.44 -11.88 1.58
C ASP A 201 7.99 -10.48 1.94
N ASP A 202 9.09 -10.07 1.30
CA ASP A 202 9.70 -8.74 1.45
C ASP A 202 9.10 -7.65 0.53
N SER A 203 8.07 -7.97 -0.25
CA SER A 203 7.40 -6.96 -1.08
C SER A 203 6.70 -5.93 -0.20
N MET A 204 6.63 -4.67 -0.67
CA MET A 204 6.05 -3.57 0.11
C MET A 204 4.66 -3.90 0.66
N TRP A 205 3.77 -4.48 -0.15
CA TRP A 205 2.42 -4.86 0.31
C TRP A 205 2.46 -6.00 1.32
N SER A 206 3.33 -6.99 1.14
CA SER A 206 3.45 -8.08 2.13
C SER A 206 3.97 -7.53 3.45
N VAL A 207 5.00 -6.67 3.42
CA VAL A 207 5.52 -5.99 4.62
C VAL A 207 4.47 -5.09 5.27
N MET A 208 3.60 -4.40 4.53
CA MET A 208 2.53 -3.61 5.16
C MET A 208 1.42 -4.49 5.75
N ILE A 209 1.09 -5.60 5.09
CA ILE A 209 0.11 -6.58 5.59
C ILE A 209 0.62 -7.27 6.86
N ASP A 210 1.93 -7.58 6.90
CA ASP A 210 2.58 -8.40 7.94
C ASP A 210 3.34 -7.59 8.98
N GLY A 211 3.63 -6.31 8.73
CA GLY A 211 4.53 -5.45 9.51
C GLY A 211 4.04 -5.11 10.92
N PHE A 212 3.00 -5.80 11.36
CA PHE A 212 2.45 -5.76 12.70
C PHE A 212 2.62 -7.10 13.45
N GLU A 213 3.27 -8.12 12.87
CA GLU A 213 3.72 -9.35 13.55
C GLU A 213 5.01 -9.18 14.38
#